data_AF-R2S933-F1
#
_entry.id   AF-R2S933-F1
#
_cell.length_a   1.000
_cell.length_b   1.000
_cell.length_c   1.000
_cell.angle_alpha   90.00
_cell.angle_beta   90.00
_cell.angle_gamma   90.00
#
_symmetry.space_group_name_H-M   'P 1'
#
loop_
_entity.id
_entity.type
_entity.pdbx_description
1 polymer ?
#
loop_
_entity_poly.entity_id
_entity_poly.type
_entity_poly.pdbx_seq_one_letter_code
_entity_poly.pdbx_strand_id
1 'polypeptide(L)'
;MINKDNSSEQLVDQEYAYSENLIPNLLKNSWWTAGTFDWKVNSGIVEVEEDDSGFLNLKMDSPISSQVNQRVVLKSNHCYFVMFDVEVTRYVKGLFGIHFNGRFKSGSPSMGLRRLSKGYETIFGVLKTTDNWHPQLVFTGSIHRADGAGSIRRLSLYDLTELYGEGNEPEANKFYQLLPKRQDEKGLHLSIRESFSALDYKINQSRFQNKITDEAASAIFLEEMRKKTQLLGMKNTVLKNINGFKEDGHLSTSRDLLLLGLHATGYKKILSIWGKKEHKAFIKGKNAREIEVEATVQDEELEKHYTILGGKSGGILYETLNSVALLVDSQGELYLASVMGASGKSGKTDRYEAMKLLVDTAKIKKDDPSYQPNGPFKALSGSVIVMPKGDPHFYTYSPPKSIYSVDETEKIPPASVTKLINALVVLDNIHNLHETFEIKQFDIMGGSGPKLYEGDVISFWDAFHFLFLPSANTIAKAFSRVVGHKIVQARGDTAYQEIGEK
;
A
#
# COMPACT_ATOMS: atom_id res chain seq x y z
N MET A 1 45.79 24.04 -29.65
CA MET A 1 44.91 22.86 -29.67
C MET A 1 43.73 23.18 -28.77
N ILE A 2 42.55 23.23 -29.37
CA ILE A 2 41.30 23.73 -28.77
C ILE A 2 40.69 22.56 -28.00
N ASN A 3 40.40 22.76 -26.70
CA ASN A 3 39.50 21.89 -25.93
C ASN A 3 38.23 22.71 -25.63
N LYS A 4 37.12 22.25 -26.21
CA LYS A 4 35.74 22.69 -25.92
C LYS A 4 34.87 21.43 -25.84
N ASP A 5 33.84 21.55 -25.00
CA ASP A 5 32.68 20.67 -24.76
C ASP A 5 32.98 19.48 -23.82
N ASN A 6 32.43 19.37 -22.60
CA ASN A 6 31.21 19.91 -21.99
C ASN A 6 29.92 19.59 -22.77
N SER A 7 29.49 18.33 -22.72
CA SER A 7 28.10 17.95 -22.44
C SER A 7 27.91 16.43 -22.58
N SER A 8 26.95 15.91 -21.82
CA SER A 8 26.33 14.56 -21.90
C SER A 8 27.10 13.35 -21.36
N GLU A 9 27.36 13.31 -20.05
CA GLU A 9 27.29 12.06 -19.28
C GLU A 9 26.62 12.38 -17.92
N GLN A 10 25.68 11.53 -17.50
CA GLN A 10 24.80 11.64 -16.31
C GLN A 10 23.42 12.30 -16.52
N LEU A 11 22.58 11.73 -17.37
CA LEU A 11 21.12 11.83 -17.23
C LEU A 11 20.43 10.58 -17.79
N VAL A 12 20.51 9.42 -17.11
CA VAL A 12 19.47 8.37 -17.15
C VAL A 12 19.57 7.54 -15.86
N ASP A 13 19.11 8.10 -14.74
CA ASP A 13 18.89 7.33 -13.51
C ASP A 13 17.73 7.94 -12.72
N GLN A 14 16.60 8.16 -13.40
CA GLN A 14 15.33 8.52 -12.76
C GLN A 14 14.17 7.78 -13.43
N GLU A 15 13.24 7.35 -12.58
CA GLU A 15 11.97 6.65 -12.86
C GLU A 15 12.00 5.12 -13.01
N TYR A 16 12.34 4.44 -11.91
CA TYR A 16 11.68 3.19 -11.54
C TYR A 16 11.21 3.26 -10.09
N ALA A 17 10.08 3.92 -9.85
CA ALA A 17 9.30 3.78 -8.63
C ALA A 17 7.99 3.06 -8.98
N TYR A 18 8.06 1.74 -9.17
CA TYR A 18 6.90 0.91 -9.43
C TYR A 18 6.29 0.38 -8.13
N SER A 19 4.96 0.41 -8.08
CA SER A 19 4.05 -0.01 -7.02
C SER A 19 4.26 -1.45 -6.52
N GLU A 20 4.55 -1.64 -5.24
CA GLU A 20 4.89 -2.94 -4.63
C GLU A 20 3.71 -3.82 -4.19
N ASN A 21 2.59 -3.85 -4.95
CA ASN A 21 1.53 -4.88 -4.76
C ASN A 21 0.94 -5.39 -6.07
N LEU A 22 1.76 -5.43 -7.09
CA LEU A 22 1.57 -6.41 -8.15
C LEU A 22 2.63 -7.47 -7.90
N ILE A 23 2.27 -8.75 -8.06
CA ILE A 23 3.28 -9.75 -8.42
C ILE A 23 3.78 -9.28 -9.78
N PRO A 24 4.96 -8.63 -9.87
CA PRO A 24 5.33 -8.00 -11.10
C PRO A 24 5.61 -9.13 -12.09
N ASN A 25 4.99 -9.06 -13.27
CA ASN A 25 5.49 -9.84 -14.38
C ASN A 25 6.94 -9.37 -14.59
N LEU A 26 7.89 -10.27 -14.40
CA LEU A 26 9.31 -9.94 -14.46
C LEU A 26 9.76 -9.55 -15.88
N LEU A 27 8.87 -9.72 -16.87
CA LEU A 27 9.06 -9.31 -18.26
C LEU A 27 8.35 -8.00 -18.55
N LYS A 28 9.12 -6.98 -18.94
CA LYS A 28 8.60 -5.64 -19.30
C LYS A 28 7.87 -5.71 -20.64
N ASN A 29 6.74 -4.99 -20.76
CA ASN A 29 5.91 -4.90 -21.97
C ASN A 29 5.71 -6.25 -22.69
N SER A 30 5.56 -7.33 -21.92
CA SER A 30 5.47 -8.70 -22.43
C SER A 30 4.12 -9.04 -23.06
N TRP A 31 3.16 -8.11 -23.00
CA TRP A 31 1.90 -8.17 -23.73
C TRP A 31 1.79 -7.12 -24.82
N TRP A 32 2.92 -6.51 -25.19
CA TRP A 32 3.08 -5.77 -26.43
C TRP A 32 2.24 -4.47 -26.54
N THR A 33 1.72 -3.97 -25.42
CA THR A 33 0.94 -2.72 -25.35
C THR A 33 1.71 -1.49 -25.83
N ALA A 34 3.05 -1.54 -25.77
CA ALA A 34 3.95 -0.53 -26.33
C ALA A 34 4.76 -1.11 -27.51
N GLY A 35 4.17 -2.02 -28.30
CA GLY A 35 4.85 -2.73 -29.37
C GLY A 35 6.02 -3.55 -28.84
N THR A 36 7.19 -3.45 -29.46
CA THR A 36 8.42 -4.14 -29.02
C THR A 36 9.40 -3.22 -28.28
N PHE A 37 8.97 -2.08 -27.73
CA PHE A 37 9.90 -1.06 -27.19
C PHE A 37 10.89 -1.61 -26.14
N ASP A 38 10.43 -2.39 -25.17
CA ASP A 38 11.28 -3.03 -24.15
C ASP A 38 11.95 -4.35 -24.61
N TRP A 39 11.84 -4.68 -25.89
CA TRP A 39 12.25 -5.96 -26.48
C TRP A 39 13.11 -5.72 -27.71
N LYS A 40 14.41 -6.03 -27.61
CA LYS A 40 15.32 -5.85 -28.74
C LYS A 40 15.07 -6.93 -29.79
N VAL A 41 14.83 -6.53 -31.03
CA VAL A 41 14.80 -7.48 -32.17
C VAL A 41 16.17 -8.12 -32.29
N ASN A 42 16.21 -9.43 -32.14
CA ASN A 42 17.45 -10.21 -32.15
C ASN A 42 17.72 -10.85 -33.53
N SER A 43 16.66 -11.27 -34.22
CA SER A 43 16.75 -11.85 -35.56
C SER A 43 15.41 -11.74 -36.27
N GLY A 44 15.45 -11.71 -37.60
CA GLY A 44 14.27 -11.69 -38.47
C GLY A 44 13.40 -10.44 -38.31
N ILE A 45 12.13 -10.57 -38.71
CA ILE A 45 11.13 -9.50 -38.66
C ILE A 45 10.02 -9.97 -37.75
N VAL A 46 9.66 -9.13 -36.78
CA VAL A 46 8.53 -9.34 -35.90
C VAL A 46 7.60 -8.14 -36.00
N GLU A 47 6.31 -8.39 -35.84
CA GLU A 47 5.28 -7.37 -35.85
C GLU A 47 4.38 -7.55 -34.63
N VAL A 48 3.75 -6.47 -34.18
CA VAL A 48 2.75 -6.54 -33.12
C VAL A 48 1.42 -6.14 -33.71
N GLU A 49 0.47 -7.06 -33.69
CA GLU A 49 -0.88 -6.85 -34.24
C GLU A 49 -1.96 -7.21 -33.22
N GLU A 50 -3.01 -6.40 -33.17
CA GLU A 50 -4.21 -6.69 -32.39
C GLU A 50 -5.14 -7.63 -33.18
N ASP A 51 -5.64 -8.68 -32.54
CA ASP A 51 -6.64 -9.58 -33.14
C ASP A 51 -8.08 -9.10 -32.88
N ASP A 52 -9.07 -9.73 -33.52
CA ASP A 52 -10.50 -9.39 -33.38
C ASP A 52 -11.02 -9.53 -31.94
N SER A 53 -10.27 -10.20 -31.05
CA SER A 53 -10.60 -10.35 -29.63
C SER A 53 -9.91 -9.30 -28.75
N GLY A 54 -9.20 -8.34 -29.35
CA GLY A 54 -8.50 -7.25 -28.68
C GLY A 54 -7.15 -7.66 -28.06
N PHE A 55 -6.59 -8.82 -28.43
CA PHE A 55 -5.27 -9.21 -27.93
C PHE A 55 -4.17 -8.72 -28.87
N LEU A 56 -3.16 -8.09 -28.30
CA LEU A 56 -1.91 -7.80 -29.01
C LEU A 56 -1.05 -9.06 -29.09
N ASN A 57 -0.53 -9.32 -30.28
CA ASN A 57 0.18 -10.54 -30.63
C ASN A 57 1.53 -10.18 -31.25
N LEU A 58 2.62 -10.72 -30.69
CA LEU A 58 3.90 -10.73 -31.39
C LEU A 58 3.78 -11.77 -32.51
N LYS A 59 3.81 -11.33 -33.77
CA LYS A 59 3.75 -12.17 -34.96
C LYS A 59 5.12 -12.39 -35.58
N MET A 60 5.26 -13.57 -36.17
CA MET A 60 6.44 -13.98 -36.92
C MET A 60 5.97 -14.76 -38.15
N ASP A 61 6.43 -14.38 -39.32
CA ASP A 61 6.25 -15.16 -40.55
C ASP A 61 7.52 -15.06 -41.37
N SER A 62 8.34 -16.11 -41.35
CA SER A 62 9.64 -16.06 -41.97
C SER A 62 10.21 -17.46 -42.23
N PRO A 63 11.04 -17.64 -43.29
CA PRO A 63 11.84 -18.85 -43.48
C PRO A 63 13.06 -18.94 -42.54
N ILE A 64 13.30 -17.91 -41.74
CA ILE A 64 14.37 -17.85 -40.72
C ILE A 64 13.79 -17.46 -39.36
N SER A 65 14.58 -17.67 -38.31
CA SER A 65 14.20 -17.26 -36.95
C SER A 65 13.88 -15.77 -36.88
N SER A 66 12.70 -15.47 -36.37
CA SER A 66 12.21 -14.11 -36.11
C SER A 66 11.82 -14.00 -34.64
N GLN A 67 12.60 -13.24 -33.88
CA GLN A 67 12.55 -13.24 -32.42
C GLN A 67 13.06 -11.94 -31.81
N VAL A 68 12.51 -11.60 -30.66
CA VAL A 68 12.97 -10.53 -29.78
C VAL A 68 13.67 -11.09 -28.56
N ASN A 69 14.43 -10.27 -27.85
CA ASN A 69 14.98 -10.61 -26.55
C ASN A 69 14.88 -9.48 -25.53
N GLN A 70 14.91 -9.87 -24.25
CA GLN A 70 14.97 -8.98 -23.11
C GLN A 70 15.91 -9.57 -22.06
N ARG A 71 16.62 -8.71 -21.33
CA ARG A 71 17.43 -9.15 -20.19
C ARG A 71 16.53 -9.31 -18.97
N VAL A 72 16.64 -10.45 -18.30
CA VAL A 72 15.95 -10.76 -17.04
C VAL A 72 16.96 -11.02 -15.93
N VAL A 73 16.66 -10.48 -14.75
CA VAL A 73 17.42 -10.73 -13.52
C VAL A 73 16.55 -11.62 -12.64
N LEU A 74 16.98 -12.86 -12.46
CA LEU A 74 16.32 -13.82 -11.57
C LEU A 74 17.20 -14.02 -10.33
N LYS A 75 16.58 -14.35 -9.20
CA LYS A 75 17.25 -14.66 -7.94
C LYS A 75 17.75 -16.10 -7.98
N SER A 76 18.90 -16.37 -7.35
CA SER A 76 19.43 -17.73 -7.21
C SER A 76 18.50 -18.61 -6.36
N ASN A 77 18.44 -19.91 -6.65
CA ASN A 77 17.61 -20.91 -5.97
C ASN A 77 16.09 -20.68 -5.96
N HIS A 78 15.60 -19.65 -6.64
CA HIS A 78 14.19 -19.36 -6.76
C HIS A 78 13.51 -20.20 -7.86
N CYS A 79 12.21 -20.34 -7.69
CA CYS A 79 11.30 -21.10 -8.52
C CYS A 79 10.41 -20.11 -9.30
N TYR A 80 10.37 -20.21 -10.63
CA TYR A 80 9.71 -19.25 -11.50
C TYR A 80 8.63 -19.92 -12.32
N PHE A 81 7.40 -19.40 -12.27
CA PHE A 81 6.33 -19.82 -13.17
C PHE A 81 6.38 -19.03 -14.46
N VAL A 82 6.29 -19.73 -15.59
CA VAL A 82 6.27 -19.14 -16.93
C VAL A 82 5.00 -19.56 -17.64
N MET A 83 4.39 -18.63 -18.37
CA MET A 83 3.21 -18.90 -19.20
C MET A 83 3.18 -17.99 -20.42
N PHE A 84 2.66 -18.49 -21.54
CA PHE A 84 2.29 -17.72 -22.72
C PHE A 84 1.30 -18.53 -23.55
N ASP A 85 0.61 -17.88 -24.47
CA ASP A 85 -0.04 -18.59 -25.57
C ASP A 85 0.80 -18.52 -26.82
N VAL A 86 0.75 -19.59 -27.59
CA VAL A 86 1.34 -19.65 -28.91
C VAL A 86 0.39 -20.28 -29.90
N GLU A 87 0.32 -19.69 -31.08
CA GLU A 87 -0.29 -20.27 -32.26
C GLU A 87 0.77 -20.44 -33.34
N VAL A 88 0.77 -21.59 -34.03
CA VAL A 88 1.67 -21.89 -35.14
C VAL A 88 0.82 -22.26 -36.34
N THR A 89 0.71 -21.31 -37.27
CA THR A 89 -0.12 -21.42 -38.48
C THR A 89 0.64 -22.05 -39.65
N ARG A 90 1.97 -21.98 -39.64
CA ARG A 90 2.86 -22.67 -40.58
C ARG A 90 4.07 -23.21 -39.83
N TYR A 91 4.40 -24.48 -40.02
CA TYR A 91 5.55 -25.11 -39.35
C TYR A 91 6.40 -25.91 -40.33
N VAL A 92 7.70 -25.59 -40.40
CA VAL A 92 8.70 -26.40 -41.09
C VAL A 92 9.68 -26.99 -40.08
N LYS A 93 10.29 -26.15 -39.23
CA LYS A 93 11.26 -26.56 -38.21
C LYS A 93 11.43 -25.51 -37.12
N GLY A 94 12.19 -25.86 -36.08
CA GLY A 94 12.51 -24.99 -34.95
C GLY A 94 11.45 -25.00 -33.86
N LEU A 95 11.44 -23.95 -33.04
CA LEU A 95 10.56 -23.79 -31.88
C LEU A 95 9.83 -22.45 -31.98
N PHE A 96 8.52 -22.44 -31.75
CA PHE A 96 7.72 -21.23 -31.60
C PHE A 96 7.36 -21.10 -30.12
N GLY A 97 7.92 -20.09 -29.45
CA GLY A 97 7.76 -19.91 -28.01
C GLY A 97 8.90 -19.09 -27.42
N ILE A 98 9.44 -19.56 -26.30
CA ILE A 98 10.47 -18.85 -25.54
C ILE A 98 11.70 -19.72 -25.27
N HIS A 99 12.84 -19.06 -25.10
CA HIS A 99 14.08 -19.67 -24.66
C HIS A 99 14.82 -18.77 -23.67
N PHE A 100 15.10 -19.29 -22.48
CA PHE A 100 16.02 -18.67 -21.53
C PHE A 100 17.44 -19.16 -21.79
N ASN A 101 18.35 -18.25 -22.06
CA ASN A 101 19.76 -18.59 -22.17
C ASN A 101 20.35 -18.79 -20.78
N GLY A 102 20.26 -19.97 -20.19
CA GLY A 102 20.75 -20.24 -18.85
C GLY A 102 20.57 -21.70 -18.43
N ARG A 103 21.31 -22.12 -17.41
CA ARG A 103 21.16 -23.46 -16.81
C ARG A 103 20.23 -23.35 -15.60
N PHE A 104 19.16 -24.14 -15.63
CA PHE A 104 18.24 -24.29 -14.50
C PHE A 104 18.51 -25.60 -13.78
N LYS A 105 18.31 -25.61 -12.46
CA LYS A 105 18.37 -26.82 -11.63
C LYS A 105 17.25 -27.80 -12.02
N SER A 106 16.10 -27.28 -12.43
CA SER A 106 14.97 -28.05 -12.95
C SER A 106 14.10 -27.20 -13.88
N GLY A 107 13.39 -27.86 -14.80
CA GLY A 107 12.57 -27.21 -15.82
C GLY A 107 13.31 -27.04 -17.15
N SER A 108 12.56 -26.91 -18.25
CA SER A 108 13.14 -26.76 -19.59
C SER A 108 13.37 -25.29 -19.91
N PRO A 109 14.61 -24.85 -20.23
CA PRO A 109 14.86 -23.47 -20.63
C PRO A 109 14.18 -23.10 -21.95
N SER A 110 13.74 -24.08 -22.74
CA SER A 110 13.01 -23.86 -23.99
C SER A 110 11.58 -24.37 -23.86
N MET A 111 10.59 -23.52 -24.12
CA MET A 111 9.18 -23.85 -24.00
C MET A 111 8.44 -23.37 -25.24
N GLY A 112 7.51 -24.16 -25.77
CA GLY A 112 6.73 -23.78 -26.95
C GLY A 112 6.34 -24.97 -27.83
N LEU A 113 5.96 -24.68 -29.06
CA LEU A 113 5.50 -25.68 -30.03
C LEU A 113 6.52 -25.93 -31.13
N ARG A 114 6.59 -27.19 -31.57
CA ARG A 114 7.39 -27.68 -32.69
C ARG A 114 6.51 -28.38 -33.73
N ARG A 115 5.30 -27.86 -33.91
CA ARG A 115 4.25 -28.38 -34.79
C ARG A 115 3.23 -27.29 -35.05
N LEU A 116 2.35 -27.51 -36.03
CA LEU A 116 1.12 -26.74 -36.18
C LEU A 116 0.25 -26.85 -34.93
N SER A 117 -0.39 -25.75 -34.56
CA SER A 117 -1.36 -25.71 -33.46
C SER A 117 -2.79 -25.69 -33.99
N LYS A 118 -3.76 -25.99 -33.13
CA LYS A 118 -5.18 -25.81 -33.42
C LYS A 118 -5.67 -24.55 -32.70
N GLY A 119 -5.40 -23.38 -33.28
CA GLY A 119 -5.58 -22.11 -32.60
C GLY A 119 -4.46 -21.82 -31.59
N TYR A 120 -4.70 -20.88 -30.69
CA TYR A 120 -3.79 -20.60 -29.57
C TYR A 120 -3.81 -21.70 -28.51
N GLU A 121 -2.64 -22.26 -28.23
CA GLU A 121 -2.40 -23.20 -27.14
C GLU A 121 -1.63 -22.50 -26.01
N THR A 122 -2.08 -22.68 -24.76
CA THR A 122 -1.38 -22.13 -23.59
C THR A 122 -0.25 -23.07 -23.18
N ILE A 123 0.97 -22.55 -23.16
CA ILE A 123 2.18 -23.24 -22.69
C ILE A 123 2.57 -22.64 -21.36
N PHE A 124 2.80 -23.49 -20.36
CA PHE A 124 3.25 -23.05 -19.04
C PHE A 124 4.13 -24.10 -18.38
N GLY A 125 4.84 -23.68 -17.33
CA GLY A 125 5.80 -24.52 -16.64
C GLY A 125 6.53 -23.76 -15.54
N VAL A 126 7.42 -24.46 -14.86
CA VAL A 126 8.21 -23.90 -13.76
C VAL A 126 9.69 -24.12 -13.99
N LEU A 127 10.51 -23.13 -13.67
CA LEU A 127 11.96 -23.12 -13.81
C LEU A 127 12.59 -22.85 -12.44
N LYS A 128 13.55 -23.67 -12.00
CA LYS A 128 14.30 -23.43 -10.75
C LYS A 128 15.71 -22.99 -11.06
N THR A 129 16.11 -21.80 -10.62
CA THR A 129 17.46 -21.28 -10.83
C THR A 129 18.48 -22.03 -9.98
N THR A 130 19.76 -21.96 -10.37
CA THR A 130 20.88 -22.54 -9.62
C THR A 130 21.37 -21.59 -8.52
N ASP A 131 22.30 -22.05 -7.69
CA ASP A 131 22.88 -21.26 -6.58
C ASP A 131 23.64 -20.00 -7.07
N ASN A 132 24.17 -20.04 -8.30
CA ASN A 132 24.96 -18.96 -8.90
C ASN A 132 24.31 -18.43 -10.18
N TRP A 133 23.06 -17.97 -10.07
CA TRP A 133 22.36 -17.40 -11.21
C TRP A 133 22.95 -16.03 -11.59
N HIS A 134 23.13 -15.81 -12.89
CA HIS A 134 23.53 -14.52 -13.45
C HIS A 134 22.46 -14.00 -14.39
N PRO A 135 22.31 -12.68 -14.58
CA PRO A 135 21.33 -12.13 -15.52
C PRO A 135 21.41 -12.78 -16.90
N GLN A 136 20.28 -13.21 -17.44
CA GLN A 136 20.21 -13.91 -18.72
C GLN A 136 19.29 -13.21 -19.70
N LEU A 137 19.47 -13.52 -20.99
CA LEU A 137 18.52 -13.15 -22.03
C LEU A 137 17.40 -14.19 -22.09
N VAL A 138 16.17 -13.70 -22.17
CA VAL A 138 15.04 -14.48 -22.65
C VAL A 138 14.77 -14.09 -24.09
N PHE A 139 14.60 -15.08 -24.95
CA PHE A 139 14.24 -14.93 -26.35
C PHE A 139 12.79 -15.36 -26.54
N THR A 140 12.02 -14.60 -27.31
CA THR A 140 10.61 -14.87 -27.61
C THR A 140 10.35 -14.75 -29.10
N GLY A 141 9.67 -15.73 -29.69
CA GLY A 141 9.32 -15.75 -31.11
C GLY A 141 9.56 -17.13 -31.73
N SER A 142 10.05 -17.12 -32.97
CA SER A 142 10.48 -18.32 -33.69
C SER A 142 11.99 -18.51 -33.55
N ILE A 143 12.38 -19.52 -32.78
CA ILE A 143 13.73 -19.69 -32.23
C ILE A 143 14.34 -21.05 -32.62
N HIS A 144 15.67 -21.16 -32.51
CA HIS A 144 16.46 -22.35 -32.86
C HIS A 144 16.41 -22.70 -34.37
N ARG A 145 16.74 -21.73 -35.22
CA ARG A 145 16.72 -21.85 -36.70
C ARG A 145 15.32 -22.21 -37.21
N ALA A 146 14.31 -21.56 -36.64
CA ALA A 146 12.93 -21.80 -36.99
C ALA A 146 12.62 -21.32 -38.41
N ASP A 147 11.67 -22.02 -39.03
CA ASP A 147 11.03 -21.66 -40.29
C ASP A 147 9.55 -21.97 -40.13
N GLY A 148 8.73 -20.96 -40.31
CA GLY A 148 7.29 -21.04 -40.13
C GLY A 148 6.65 -19.69 -39.87
N ALA A 149 5.38 -19.75 -39.50
CA ALA A 149 4.57 -18.60 -39.13
C ALA A 149 3.79 -18.91 -37.85
N GLY A 150 3.61 -17.89 -37.02
CA GLY A 150 2.89 -18.00 -35.77
C GLY A 150 2.77 -16.68 -35.03
N SER A 151 2.26 -16.77 -33.81
CA SER A 151 2.00 -15.65 -32.93
C SER A 151 2.16 -16.05 -31.46
N ILE A 152 2.64 -15.11 -30.64
CA ILE A 152 2.80 -15.27 -29.20
C ILE A 152 2.10 -14.12 -28.47
N ARG A 153 1.31 -14.45 -27.45
CA ARG A 153 0.63 -13.48 -26.57
C ARG A 153 0.66 -13.89 -25.12
N ARG A 154 0.30 -12.95 -24.24
CA ARG A 154 0.16 -13.17 -22.78
C ARG A 154 1.41 -13.75 -22.12
N LEU A 155 2.58 -13.28 -22.54
CA LEU A 155 3.84 -13.76 -21.98
C LEU A 155 3.99 -13.28 -20.53
N SER A 156 4.28 -14.22 -19.63
CA SER A 156 4.27 -14.01 -18.19
C SER A 156 5.38 -14.80 -17.51
N LEU A 157 6.05 -14.14 -16.56
CA LEU A 157 7.09 -14.72 -15.71
C LEU A 157 6.92 -14.21 -14.26
N TYR A 158 6.76 -15.12 -13.31
CA TYR A 158 6.51 -14.80 -11.90
C TYR A 158 7.43 -15.60 -10.97
N ASP A 159 7.87 -14.98 -9.88
CA ASP A 159 8.68 -15.62 -8.84
C ASP A 159 7.78 -16.33 -7.83
N LEU A 160 7.67 -17.67 -7.91
CA LEU A 160 6.87 -18.46 -6.97
C LEU A 160 7.51 -18.54 -5.59
N THR A 161 8.84 -18.49 -5.49
CA THR A 161 9.53 -18.54 -4.20
C THR A 161 9.24 -17.28 -3.39
N GLU A 162 9.19 -16.12 -4.03
CA GLU A 162 8.78 -14.87 -3.37
C GLU A 162 7.32 -14.91 -2.88
N LEU A 163 6.45 -15.63 -3.61
CA LEU A 163 5.01 -15.72 -3.29
C LEU A 163 4.65 -16.77 -2.24
N TYR A 164 5.38 -17.88 -2.22
CA TYR A 164 5.07 -19.03 -1.38
C TYR A 164 6.10 -19.27 -0.27
N GLY A 165 7.26 -18.64 -0.34
CA GLY A 165 8.41 -19.00 0.47
C GLY A 165 9.13 -20.22 -0.10
N GLU A 166 10.43 -20.30 0.17
CA GLU A 166 11.27 -21.41 -0.29
C GLU A 166 10.76 -22.76 0.22
N GLY A 167 10.60 -23.73 -0.68
CA GLY A 167 10.14 -25.09 -0.36
C GLY A 167 8.62 -25.27 -0.36
N ASN A 168 7.85 -24.19 -0.50
CA ASN A 168 6.38 -24.20 -0.51
C ASN A 168 5.78 -23.94 -1.91
N GLU A 169 6.61 -23.89 -2.95
CA GLU A 169 6.18 -23.50 -4.28
C GLU A 169 5.27 -24.56 -4.91
N PRO A 170 4.10 -24.19 -5.46
CA PRO A 170 3.18 -25.14 -6.06
C PRO A 170 3.70 -25.70 -7.39
N GLU A 171 3.25 -26.90 -7.76
CA GLU A 171 3.44 -27.41 -9.11
C GLU A 171 2.77 -26.50 -10.16
N ALA A 172 3.33 -26.51 -11.38
CA ALA A 172 2.88 -25.65 -12.49
C ALA A 172 1.37 -25.76 -12.75
N ASN A 173 0.82 -26.98 -12.79
CA ASN A 173 -0.61 -27.22 -13.01
C ASN A 173 -1.47 -26.66 -11.89
N LYS A 174 -1.03 -26.84 -10.64
CA LYS A 174 -1.73 -26.33 -9.46
C LYS A 174 -1.76 -24.81 -9.48
N PHE A 175 -0.62 -24.17 -9.75
CA PHE A 175 -0.56 -22.72 -9.88
C PHE A 175 -1.42 -22.19 -11.03
N TYR A 176 -1.36 -22.84 -12.20
CA TYR A 176 -2.15 -22.47 -13.37
C TYR A 176 -3.67 -22.53 -13.10
N GLN A 177 -4.14 -23.53 -12.34
CA GLN A 177 -5.55 -23.64 -11.97
C GLN A 177 -6.02 -22.56 -11.00
N LEU A 178 -5.10 -21.95 -10.24
CA LEU A 178 -5.43 -20.86 -9.33
C LEU A 178 -5.68 -19.56 -10.11
N LEU A 179 -5.04 -19.36 -11.26
CA LEU A 179 -5.33 -18.23 -12.14
C LEU A 179 -6.82 -18.28 -12.52
N PRO A 180 -7.61 -17.22 -12.25
CA PRO A 180 -9.04 -17.28 -12.47
C PRO A 180 -9.36 -17.56 -13.93
N LYS A 181 -10.36 -18.41 -14.14
CA LYS A 181 -10.77 -18.82 -15.47
C LYS A 181 -11.48 -17.66 -16.17
N ARG A 182 -10.98 -17.40 -17.38
CA ARG A 182 -11.56 -16.73 -18.54
C ARG A 182 -13.04 -16.34 -18.37
N GLN A 183 -13.27 -15.03 -18.37
CA GLN A 183 -14.56 -14.32 -18.44
C GLN A 183 -15.35 -14.23 -17.13
N ASP A 184 -15.84 -13.03 -16.84
CA ASP A 184 -16.87 -12.82 -15.82
C ASP A 184 -18.22 -13.41 -16.29
N GLU A 185 -19.26 -13.36 -15.44
CA GLU A 185 -20.61 -13.90 -15.74
C GLU A 185 -21.28 -13.24 -16.96
N LYS A 186 -20.67 -12.19 -17.54
CA LYS A 186 -21.14 -11.44 -18.70
C LYS A 186 -20.28 -11.65 -19.94
N GLY A 187 -19.28 -12.54 -19.91
CA GLY A 187 -18.43 -12.85 -21.07
C GLY A 187 -17.28 -11.85 -21.28
N LEU A 188 -17.00 -10.94 -20.35
CA LEU A 188 -15.95 -9.94 -20.49
C LEU A 188 -14.58 -10.51 -20.07
N HIS A 189 -13.57 -10.35 -20.92
CA HIS A 189 -12.21 -10.82 -20.62
C HIS A 189 -11.59 -10.04 -19.45
N LEU A 190 -11.43 -10.70 -18.29
CA LEU A 190 -10.66 -10.15 -17.18
C LEU A 190 -9.21 -9.94 -17.61
N SER A 191 -8.69 -8.75 -17.35
CA SER A 191 -7.25 -8.50 -17.40
C SER A 191 -6.56 -9.38 -16.35
N ILE A 192 -5.32 -9.79 -16.61
CA ILE A 192 -4.57 -10.59 -15.63
C ILE A 192 -4.33 -9.77 -14.32
N ARG A 193 -4.41 -8.44 -14.35
CA ARG A 193 -4.46 -7.58 -13.15
C ARG A 193 -5.67 -7.92 -12.26
N GLU A 194 -6.85 -8.01 -12.83
CA GLU A 194 -8.08 -8.40 -12.12
C GLU A 194 -8.03 -9.87 -11.70
N SER A 195 -7.35 -10.69 -12.51
CA SER A 195 -7.15 -12.10 -12.23
C SER A 195 -6.24 -12.34 -11.01
N PHE A 196 -5.16 -11.58 -10.88
CA PHE A 196 -4.26 -11.68 -9.73
C PHE A 196 -4.82 -11.02 -8.46
N SER A 197 -5.61 -9.94 -8.58
CA SER A 197 -6.36 -9.40 -7.44
C SER A 197 -7.36 -10.43 -6.87
N ALA A 198 -8.01 -11.23 -7.74
CA ALA A 198 -8.88 -12.32 -7.31
C ALA A 198 -8.10 -13.56 -6.79
N LEU A 199 -6.87 -13.76 -7.27
CA LEU A 199 -5.99 -14.84 -6.83
C LEU A 199 -5.48 -14.63 -5.39
N ASP A 200 -5.03 -13.41 -5.08
CA ASP A 200 -4.59 -13.03 -3.74
C ASP A 200 -5.70 -13.32 -2.71
N TYR A 201 -6.94 -12.93 -3.04
CA TYR A 201 -8.12 -13.26 -2.25
C TYR A 201 -8.33 -14.77 -2.02
N LYS A 202 -8.18 -15.62 -3.05
CA LYS A 202 -8.37 -17.09 -2.93
C LYS A 202 -7.21 -17.81 -2.23
N ILE A 203 -5.96 -17.41 -2.50
CA ILE A 203 -4.77 -17.97 -1.82
C ILE A 203 -4.87 -17.69 -0.32
N ASN A 204 -5.27 -16.46 0.05
CA ASN A 204 -5.48 -16.07 1.44
C ASN A 204 -6.67 -16.79 2.10
N GLN A 205 -7.68 -17.26 1.36
CA GLN A 205 -8.74 -18.10 1.93
C GLN A 205 -8.29 -19.53 2.24
N SER A 206 -7.40 -20.12 1.41
CA SER A 206 -7.03 -21.54 1.51
C SER A 206 -5.87 -21.86 2.47
N ARG A 207 -5.10 -20.84 2.89
CA ARG A 207 -3.86 -21.02 3.67
C ARG A 207 -4.02 -21.26 5.18
N PHE A 208 -5.22 -21.14 5.77
CA PHE A 208 -5.33 -21.00 7.24
C PHE A 208 -6.25 -22.04 7.89
N GLN A 209 -5.65 -23.18 8.25
CA GLN A 209 -6.23 -24.14 9.21
C GLN A 209 -5.84 -23.87 10.67
N ASN A 210 -4.96 -22.90 10.97
CA ASN A 210 -4.79 -22.39 12.34
C ASN A 210 -5.58 -21.08 12.51
N LYS A 211 -6.90 -21.20 12.70
CA LYS A 211 -7.77 -20.04 12.97
C LYS A 211 -7.57 -19.56 14.40
N ILE A 212 -6.77 -18.54 14.61
CA ILE A 212 -6.94 -17.68 15.78
C ILE A 212 -8.31 -16.99 15.69
N THR A 213 -8.90 -16.61 16.83
CA THR A 213 -10.18 -15.89 16.82
C THR A 213 -10.00 -14.44 16.36
N ASP A 214 -11.09 -13.80 15.92
CA ASP A 214 -11.07 -12.38 15.54
C ASP A 214 -10.71 -11.49 16.75
N GLU A 215 -11.07 -11.91 17.96
CA GLU A 215 -10.66 -11.30 19.23
C GLU A 215 -9.15 -11.38 19.44
N ALA A 216 -8.55 -12.56 19.25
CA ALA A 216 -7.11 -12.75 19.40
C ALA A 216 -6.33 -11.93 18.37
N ALA A 217 -6.80 -11.89 17.11
CA ALA A 217 -6.22 -11.06 16.06
C ALA A 217 -6.26 -9.56 16.45
N SER A 218 -7.41 -9.07 16.91
CA SER A 218 -7.53 -7.70 17.42
C SER A 218 -6.58 -7.40 18.59
N ALA A 219 -6.37 -8.36 19.50
CA ALA A 219 -5.46 -8.19 20.64
C ALA A 219 -3.99 -8.10 20.20
N ILE A 220 -3.57 -8.95 19.26
CA ILE A 220 -2.24 -8.90 18.63
C ILE A 220 -2.02 -7.53 17.98
N PHE A 221 -3.00 -7.05 17.22
CA PHE A 221 -2.91 -5.73 16.59
C PHE A 221 -2.77 -4.59 17.61
N LEU A 222 -3.50 -4.66 18.73
CA LEU A 222 -3.37 -3.67 19.81
C LEU A 222 -1.96 -3.69 20.43
N GLU A 223 -1.34 -4.86 20.57
CA GLU A 223 0.04 -4.95 21.07
C GLU A 223 1.03 -4.34 20.07
N GLU A 224 0.83 -4.54 18.77
CA GLU A 224 1.64 -3.90 17.72
C GLU A 224 1.45 -2.37 17.71
N MET A 225 0.25 -1.86 18.03
CA MET A 225 0.03 -0.44 18.28
C MET A 225 0.86 0.07 19.48
N ARG A 226 0.95 -0.70 20.57
CA ARG A 226 1.77 -0.33 21.74
C ARG A 226 3.27 -0.38 21.40
N LYS A 227 3.73 -1.40 20.70
CA LYS A 227 5.10 -1.47 20.18
C LYS A 227 5.41 -0.26 19.30
N LYS A 228 4.49 0.14 18.41
CA LYS A 228 4.64 1.35 17.60
C LYS A 228 4.76 2.60 18.48
N THR A 229 3.96 2.78 19.53
CA THR A 229 4.12 3.94 20.44
C THR A 229 5.50 3.98 21.11
N GLN A 230 6.05 2.82 21.49
CA GLN A 230 7.40 2.75 22.07
C GLN A 230 8.47 3.11 21.04
N LEU A 231 8.37 2.58 19.82
CA LEU A 231 9.29 2.89 18.71
C LEU A 231 9.28 4.39 18.36
N LEU A 232 8.13 5.04 18.47
CA LEU A 232 7.99 6.48 18.23
C LEU A 232 8.44 7.34 19.42
N GLY A 233 8.88 6.73 20.53
CA GLY A 233 9.30 7.45 21.72
C GLY A 233 8.14 8.10 22.49
N MET A 234 6.91 7.64 22.30
CA MET A 234 5.71 8.13 22.99
C MET A 234 5.63 7.58 24.43
N LYS A 235 6.55 8.05 25.29
CA LYS A 235 6.80 7.49 26.63
C LYS A 235 5.67 7.70 27.63
N ASN A 236 4.74 8.61 27.36
CA ASN A 236 3.63 8.96 28.23
C ASN A 236 2.29 8.49 27.68
N THR A 237 2.30 7.59 26.70
CA THR A 237 1.12 7.03 26.04
C THR A 237 0.82 5.62 26.53
N VAL A 238 -0.44 5.39 26.91
CA VAL A 238 -0.96 4.07 27.28
C VAL A 238 -2.21 3.76 26.45
N LEU A 239 -2.10 2.75 25.58
CA LEU A 239 -3.20 2.29 24.74
C LEU A 239 -3.95 1.13 25.41
N LYS A 240 -5.26 1.32 25.58
CA LYS A 240 -6.18 0.29 26.10
C LYS A 240 -7.06 -0.31 24.99
N ASN A 241 -7.35 0.48 23.96
CA ASN A 241 -8.11 0.05 22.81
C ASN A 241 -7.57 0.66 21.50
N ILE A 242 -8.13 0.19 20.39
CA ILE A 242 -7.68 0.43 19.01
C ILE A 242 -8.35 1.63 18.33
N ASN A 243 -9.40 2.20 18.93
CA ASN A 243 -10.28 3.19 18.29
C ASN A 243 -10.38 4.52 19.06
N GLY A 244 -9.94 4.58 20.33
CA GLY A 244 -10.02 5.79 21.14
C GLY A 244 -11.33 5.96 21.92
N PHE A 245 -12.09 4.88 22.14
CA PHE A 245 -13.20 4.92 23.09
C PHE A 245 -12.71 5.16 24.52
N LYS A 246 -13.59 5.77 25.32
CA LYS A 246 -13.31 6.07 26.73
C LYS A 246 -13.09 4.76 27.47
N GLU A 247 -11.92 4.65 28.07
CA GLU A 247 -11.51 3.52 28.88
C GLU A 247 -10.50 4.00 29.91
N ASP A 248 -10.62 3.52 31.14
CA ASP A 248 -9.80 3.99 32.25
C ASP A 248 -8.32 3.68 32.02
N GLY A 249 -7.49 4.71 32.16
CA GLY A 249 -6.06 4.62 31.88
C GLY A 249 -5.68 4.62 30.40
N HIS A 250 -6.62 4.80 29.46
CA HIS A 250 -6.29 5.11 28.06
C HIS A 250 -5.89 6.58 27.96
N LEU A 251 -4.59 6.86 28.05
CA LEU A 251 -4.06 8.22 28.21
C LEU A 251 -2.90 8.47 27.23
N SER A 252 -2.71 9.73 26.86
CA SER A 252 -1.59 10.24 26.06
C SER A 252 -1.30 11.67 26.50
N THR A 253 -0.29 12.30 25.93
CA THR A 253 0.01 13.72 26.13
C THR A 253 0.05 14.46 24.80
N SER A 254 -0.08 15.79 24.82
CA SER A 254 -0.01 16.57 23.57
C SER A 254 1.37 16.43 22.93
N ARG A 255 2.42 16.30 23.74
CA ARG A 255 3.78 16.03 23.25
C ARG A 255 3.86 14.73 22.47
N ASP A 256 3.36 13.63 23.01
CA ASP A 256 3.39 12.32 22.34
C ASP A 256 2.55 12.31 21.07
N LEU A 257 1.37 12.95 21.08
CA LEU A 257 0.52 13.06 19.89
C LEU A 257 1.15 13.93 18.80
N LEU A 258 1.97 14.93 19.17
CA LEU A 258 2.76 15.71 18.22
C LEU A 258 3.87 14.85 17.57
N LEU A 259 4.51 13.94 18.30
CA LEU A 259 5.46 12.97 17.72
C LEU A 259 4.77 12.05 16.71
N LEU A 260 3.61 11.54 17.08
CA LEU A 260 2.78 10.71 16.23
C LEU A 260 2.36 11.44 14.96
N GLY A 261 1.90 12.69 15.10
CA GLY A 261 1.55 13.56 13.97
C GLY A 261 2.74 13.79 13.04
N LEU A 262 3.91 14.07 13.59
CA LEU A 262 5.14 14.31 12.83
C LEU A 262 5.47 13.07 12.00
N HIS A 263 5.51 11.90 12.64
CA HIS A 263 5.77 10.66 11.94
C HIS A 263 4.71 10.37 10.86
N ALA A 264 3.42 10.60 11.14
CA ALA A 264 2.35 10.41 10.17
C ALA A 264 2.49 11.29 8.92
N THR A 265 3.07 12.50 9.05
CA THR A 265 3.36 13.36 7.88
C THR A 265 4.40 12.78 6.93
N GLY A 266 5.21 11.81 7.35
CA GLY A 266 6.13 11.10 6.45
C GLY A 266 5.43 10.13 5.51
N TYR A 267 4.18 9.74 5.79
CA TYR A 267 3.43 8.80 4.97
C TYR A 267 2.63 9.54 3.88
N LYS A 268 3.13 9.52 2.65
CA LYS A 268 2.47 10.13 1.47
C LYS A 268 0.99 9.73 1.32
N LYS A 269 0.65 8.48 1.67
CA LYS A 269 -0.73 7.98 1.64
C LYS A 269 -1.62 8.69 2.66
N ILE A 270 -1.15 8.94 3.89
CA ILE A 270 -1.90 9.70 4.90
C ILE A 270 -2.09 11.14 4.43
N LEU A 271 -1.02 11.80 3.98
CA LEU A 271 -1.07 13.19 3.49
C LEU A 271 -2.10 13.37 2.36
N SER A 272 -2.17 12.42 1.42
CA SER A 272 -3.13 12.47 0.31
C SER A 272 -4.60 12.38 0.74
N ILE A 273 -4.88 11.86 1.95
CA ILE A 273 -6.23 11.77 2.53
C ILE A 273 -6.50 12.98 3.42
N TRP A 274 -5.52 13.40 4.20
CA TRP A 274 -5.59 14.57 5.09
C TRP A 274 -6.01 15.86 4.38
N GLY A 275 -5.57 16.06 3.13
CA GLY A 275 -5.95 17.21 2.32
C GLY A 275 -7.34 17.13 1.67
N LYS A 276 -8.10 16.04 1.85
CA LYS A 276 -9.43 15.90 1.25
C LYS A 276 -10.54 16.44 2.15
N LYS A 277 -11.51 17.11 1.52
CA LYS A 277 -12.74 17.56 2.18
C LYS A 277 -13.82 16.47 2.21
N GLU A 278 -13.90 15.71 1.13
CA GLU A 278 -14.90 14.66 0.93
C GLU A 278 -14.28 13.45 0.22
N HIS A 279 -14.96 12.31 0.30
CA HIS A 279 -14.61 11.11 -0.48
C HIS A 279 -15.84 10.26 -0.75
N LYS A 280 -15.97 9.82 -2.01
CA LYS A 280 -16.97 8.85 -2.45
C LYS A 280 -16.33 7.46 -2.56
N ALA A 281 -16.97 6.48 -1.95
CA ALA A 281 -16.53 5.09 -1.97
C ALA A 281 -17.66 4.16 -2.42
N PHE A 282 -17.30 3.14 -3.20
CA PHE A 282 -18.23 2.10 -3.65
C PHE A 282 -18.08 0.86 -2.78
N ILE A 283 -19.06 0.62 -1.93
CA ILE A 283 -19.16 -0.61 -1.14
C ILE A 283 -19.65 -1.73 -2.05
N LYS A 284 -18.95 -2.86 -2.02
CA LYS A 284 -19.31 -4.09 -2.73
C LYS A 284 -19.89 -5.12 -1.75
N GLY A 285 -20.15 -6.33 -2.22
CA GLY A 285 -20.70 -7.42 -1.40
C GLY A 285 -22.22 -7.40 -1.37
N LYS A 286 -22.81 -7.90 -0.28
CA LYS A 286 -24.26 -8.14 -0.19
C LYS A 286 -25.10 -6.85 -0.21
N ASN A 287 -24.54 -5.74 0.29
CA ASN A 287 -25.24 -4.46 0.38
C ASN A 287 -24.53 -3.39 -0.48
N ALA A 288 -24.28 -3.69 -1.75
CA ALA A 288 -23.54 -2.81 -2.63
C ALA A 288 -24.21 -1.42 -2.77
N ARG A 289 -23.44 -0.36 -2.51
CA ARG A 289 -23.93 1.03 -2.51
C ARG A 289 -22.77 2.02 -2.59
N GLU A 290 -23.05 3.23 -3.06
CA GLU A 290 -22.13 4.36 -2.91
C GLU A 290 -22.31 5.00 -1.54
N ILE A 291 -21.22 5.43 -0.92
CA ILE A 291 -21.21 6.22 0.31
C ILE A 291 -20.30 7.42 0.10
N GLU A 292 -20.80 8.60 0.45
CA GLU A 292 -20.03 9.84 0.52
C GLU A 292 -19.75 10.20 1.97
N VAL A 293 -18.52 10.63 2.27
CA VAL A 293 -18.10 11.04 3.62
C VAL A 293 -17.34 12.36 3.58
N GLU A 294 -17.41 13.12 4.67
CA GLU A 294 -16.77 14.43 4.81
C GLU A 294 -15.74 14.46 5.96
N ALA A 295 -14.79 15.40 5.88
CA ALA A 295 -13.71 15.61 6.84
C ALA A 295 -14.20 16.26 8.14
N THR A 296 -13.72 15.78 9.29
CA THR A 296 -14.07 16.31 10.63
C THR A 296 -13.03 17.24 11.27
N VAL A 297 -11.98 17.58 10.51
CA VAL A 297 -10.82 18.35 11.01
C VAL A 297 -10.87 19.82 10.60
N GLN A 298 -11.75 20.19 9.68
CA GLN A 298 -11.93 21.57 9.19
C GLN A 298 -12.56 22.47 10.25
N ASP A 299 -12.18 23.75 10.23
CA ASP A 299 -12.72 24.82 11.05
C ASP A 299 -12.65 26.15 10.30
N GLU A 300 -13.80 26.79 10.08
CA GLU A 300 -13.90 27.99 9.24
C GLU A 300 -13.15 29.19 9.82
N GLU A 301 -13.13 29.34 11.15
CA GLU A 301 -12.48 30.47 11.81
C GLU A 301 -10.95 30.31 11.78
N LEU A 302 -10.43 29.11 12.05
CA LEU A 302 -9.01 28.84 11.93
C LEU A 302 -8.52 28.98 10.48
N GLU A 303 -9.33 28.57 9.50
CA GLU A 303 -8.99 28.69 8.07
C GLU A 303 -8.92 30.12 7.54
N LYS A 304 -9.43 31.12 8.26
CA LYS A 304 -9.18 32.55 7.96
C LYS A 304 -7.71 32.96 8.19
N HIS A 305 -6.98 32.19 9.00
CA HIS A 305 -5.61 32.52 9.41
C HIS A 305 -4.57 31.50 8.94
N TYR A 306 -4.94 30.22 8.84
CA TYR A 306 -4.06 29.12 8.46
C TYR A 306 -4.77 28.12 7.57
N THR A 307 -4.13 27.65 6.50
CA THR A 307 -4.69 26.54 5.73
C THR A 307 -4.44 25.24 6.49
N ILE A 308 -5.51 24.50 6.80
CA ILE A 308 -5.42 23.18 7.43
C ILE A 308 -5.13 22.16 6.33
N LEU A 309 -3.90 21.64 6.28
CA LEU A 309 -3.51 20.61 5.32
C LEU A 309 -4.01 19.21 5.72
N GLY A 310 -4.45 19.09 6.97
CA GLY A 310 -5.19 17.97 7.51
C GLY A 310 -4.71 17.57 8.89
N GLY A 311 -5.13 16.40 9.37
CA GLY A 311 -4.85 15.97 10.72
C GLY A 311 -5.83 14.94 11.23
N LYS A 312 -5.97 14.86 12.56
CA LYS A 312 -6.95 13.99 13.21
C LYS A 312 -7.55 14.70 14.41
N SER A 313 -8.89 14.76 14.42
CA SER A 313 -9.67 15.22 15.56
C SER A 313 -10.16 14.04 16.41
N GLY A 314 -10.44 14.30 17.67
CA GLY A 314 -11.04 13.33 18.59
C GLY A 314 -11.95 14.01 19.60
N GLY A 315 -12.97 13.28 20.03
CA GLY A 315 -13.88 13.74 21.07
C GLY A 315 -14.32 12.58 21.94
N ILE A 316 -14.33 12.80 23.25
CA ILE A 316 -15.10 12.00 24.21
C ILE A 316 -16.28 12.87 24.62
N LEU A 317 -17.44 12.58 24.05
CA LEU A 317 -18.63 13.44 24.19
C LEU A 317 -18.27 14.91 23.88
N TYR A 318 -18.81 15.86 24.64
CA TYR A 318 -18.48 17.28 24.56
C TYR A 318 -17.53 17.73 25.68
N GLU A 319 -16.94 16.81 26.43
CA GLU A 319 -16.14 17.14 27.62
C GLU A 319 -14.64 17.18 27.34
N THR A 320 -14.18 16.41 26.35
CA THR A 320 -12.75 16.33 25.99
C THR A 320 -12.63 16.28 24.48
N LEU A 321 -12.23 17.39 23.89
CA LEU A 321 -11.95 17.53 22.47
C LEU A 321 -10.45 17.67 22.25
N ASN A 322 -9.92 16.84 21.35
CA ASN A 322 -8.52 16.82 20.97
C ASN A 322 -8.37 17.06 19.46
N SER A 323 -7.22 17.58 19.05
CA SER A 323 -6.87 17.73 17.64
C SER A 323 -5.35 17.68 17.46
N VAL A 324 -4.91 16.97 16.43
CA VAL A 324 -3.56 17.09 15.85
C VAL A 324 -3.75 17.59 14.44
N ALA A 325 -3.10 18.70 14.07
CA ALA A 325 -3.29 19.32 12.76
C ALA A 325 -1.96 19.83 12.18
N LEU A 326 -1.80 19.61 10.87
CA LEU A 326 -0.78 20.23 10.04
C LEU A 326 -1.36 21.50 9.42
N LEU A 327 -0.70 22.62 9.69
CA LEU A 327 -1.15 23.96 9.34
C LEU A 327 -0.08 24.66 8.51
N VAL A 328 -0.48 25.46 7.53
CA VAL A 328 0.42 26.37 6.81
C VAL A 328 -0.07 27.80 6.95
N ASP A 329 0.85 28.72 7.23
CA ASP A 329 0.52 30.15 7.31
C ASP A 329 0.64 30.85 5.95
N SER A 330 0.29 32.14 5.91
CA SER A 330 0.34 32.94 4.69
C SER A 330 1.75 33.14 4.10
N GLN A 331 2.81 32.84 4.86
CA GLN A 331 4.21 32.92 4.42
C GLN A 331 4.73 31.56 3.93
N GLY A 332 3.91 30.50 4.02
CA GLY A 332 4.28 29.15 3.63
C GLY A 332 5.04 28.37 4.70
N GLU A 333 5.13 28.86 5.94
CA GLU A 333 5.75 28.12 7.04
C GLU A 333 4.76 27.07 7.58
N LEU A 334 5.26 25.85 7.76
CA LEU A 334 4.46 24.71 8.20
C LEU A 334 4.57 24.50 9.70
N TYR A 335 3.43 24.32 10.35
CA TYR A 335 3.31 24.04 11.77
C TYR A 335 2.59 22.72 12.00
N LEU A 336 3.09 21.92 12.93
CA LEU A 336 2.36 20.78 13.45
C LEU A 336 2.01 21.07 14.90
N ALA A 337 0.72 21.01 15.20
CA ALA A 337 0.21 21.36 16.52
C ALA A 337 -0.74 20.29 17.06
N SER A 338 -0.65 20.05 18.36
CA SER A 338 -1.50 19.14 19.11
C SER A 338 -2.17 19.88 20.25
N VAL A 339 -3.49 19.75 20.36
CA VAL A 339 -4.32 20.32 21.44
C VAL A 339 -5.13 19.19 22.08
N MET A 340 -5.16 19.15 23.41
CA MET A 340 -5.87 18.13 24.17
C MET A 340 -6.70 18.73 25.31
N GLY A 341 -7.87 18.14 25.55
CA GLY A 341 -8.72 18.51 26.69
C GLY A 341 -9.44 19.84 26.53
N ALA A 342 -9.76 20.27 25.31
CA ALA A 342 -10.67 21.39 25.11
C ALA A 342 -12.10 20.99 25.48
N SER A 343 -12.83 21.90 26.13
CA SER A 343 -14.25 21.70 26.46
C SER A 343 -15.12 22.01 25.24
N GLY A 344 -16.06 21.14 24.93
CA GLY A 344 -17.09 21.39 23.91
C GLY A 344 -18.31 22.15 24.45
N LYS A 345 -18.36 22.49 25.75
CA LYS A 345 -19.52 23.16 26.40
C LYS A 345 -19.81 24.54 25.83
N SER A 346 -18.81 25.22 25.27
CA SER A 346 -18.91 26.50 24.56
C SER A 346 -19.08 26.36 23.05
N GLY A 347 -18.93 25.15 22.50
CA GLY A 347 -18.89 24.87 21.06
C GLY A 347 -17.71 23.98 20.65
N LYS A 348 -17.69 23.52 19.39
CA LYS A 348 -16.57 22.71 18.84
C LYS A 348 -15.30 23.53 18.56
N THR A 349 -15.39 24.86 18.61
CA THR A 349 -14.33 25.81 18.22
C THR A 349 -13.22 25.93 19.25
N ASP A 350 -13.47 25.64 20.53
CA ASP A 350 -12.49 25.88 21.60
C ASP A 350 -11.13 25.20 21.35
N ARG A 351 -11.12 24.00 20.75
CA ARG A 351 -9.87 23.31 20.38
C ARG A 351 -9.10 24.03 19.25
N TYR A 352 -9.81 24.67 18.33
CA TYR A 352 -9.23 25.40 17.19
C TYR A 352 -8.85 26.82 17.58
N GLU A 353 -9.57 27.46 18.50
CA GLU A 353 -9.15 28.69 19.15
C GLU A 353 -7.88 28.48 19.97
N ALA A 354 -7.82 27.39 20.76
CA ALA A 354 -6.60 26.99 21.45
C ALA A 354 -5.45 26.69 20.47
N MET A 355 -5.75 26.03 19.34
CA MET A 355 -4.77 25.78 18.27
C MET A 355 -4.23 27.08 17.70
N LYS A 356 -5.10 28.05 17.39
CA LYS A 356 -4.71 29.37 16.89
C LYS A 356 -3.80 30.08 17.88
N LEU A 357 -4.20 30.17 19.15
CA LEU A 357 -3.40 30.81 20.20
C LEU A 357 -2.01 30.16 20.31
N LEU A 358 -1.96 28.84 20.23
CA LEU A 358 -0.72 28.07 20.33
C LEU A 358 0.24 28.40 19.17
N VAL A 359 -0.25 28.42 17.92
CA VAL A 359 0.56 28.72 16.73
C VAL A 359 0.94 30.20 16.68
N ASP A 360 0.02 31.14 16.95
CA ASP A 360 0.30 32.58 17.02
C ASP A 360 1.41 32.87 18.05
N THR A 361 1.31 32.26 19.23
CA THR A 361 2.31 32.42 20.29
C THR A 361 3.66 31.87 19.86
N ALA A 362 3.69 30.70 19.20
CA ALA A 362 4.94 30.14 18.67
C ALA A 362 5.60 31.03 17.61
N LYS A 363 4.81 31.72 16.78
CA LYS A 363 5.32 32.71 15.81
C LYS A 363 6.00 33.87 16.51
N ILE A 364 5.33 34.48 17.48
CA ILE A 364 5.88 35.63 18.22
C ILE A 364 7.12 35.21 19.02
N LYS A 365 7.09 34.03 19.66
CA LYS A 365 8.22 33.50 20.44
C LYS A 365 9.49 33.22 19.65
N LYS A 366 9.37 33.09 18.32
CA LYS A 366 10.54 32.96 17.43
C LYS A 366 11.41 34.22 17.48
N ASP A 367 10.79 35.39 17.61
CA ASP A 367 11.48 36.69 17.65
C ASP A 367 11.57 37.27 19.08
N ASP A 368 10.58 37.00 19.94
CA ASP A 368 10.56 37.38 21.36
C ASP A 368 10.30 36.15 22.26
N PRO A 369 11.35 35.42 22.69
CA PRO A 369 11.21 34.24 23.53
C PRO A 369 10.51 34.48 24.87
N SER A 370 10.45 35.72 25.34
CA SER A 370 9.85 36.10 26.62
C SER A 370 8.34 36.32 26.55
N TYR A 371 7.78 36.45 25.34
CA TYR A 371 6.38 36.72 25.09
C TYR A 371 5.46 35.73 25.82
N GLN A 372 4.33 36.22 26.33
CA GLN A 372 3.25 35.39 26.86
C GLN A 372 1.92 35.83 26.22
N PRO A 373 1.04 34.89 25.87
CA PRO A 373 -0.22 35.22 25.23
C PRO A 373 -1.16 35.98 26.17
N ASN A 374 -1.82 37.00 25.63
CA ASN A 374 -2.87 37.76 26.32
C ASN A 374 -4.23 37.08 26.10
N GLY A 375 -4.45 35.90 26.67
CA GLY A 375 -5.73 35.20 26.55
C GLY A 375 -5.73 33.83 27.19
N PRO A 376 -6.92 33.32 27.60
CA PRO A 376 -7.01 31.99 28.18
C PRO A 376 -6.73 30.93 27.12
N PHE A 377 -5.85 29.97 27.46
CA PHE A 377 -5.71 28.77 26.66
C PHE A 377 -6.92 27.85 26.92
N LYS A 378 -7.78 27.68 25.92
CA LYS A 378 -9.08 26.98 26.06
C LYS A 378 -9.00 25.45 26.01
N ALA A 379 -7.86 24.90 26.43
CA ALA A 379 -7.63 23.46 26.50
C ALA A 379 -6.74 23.15 27.71
N LEU A 380 -6.70 21.89 28.13
CA LEU A 380 -5.85 21.47 29.24
C LEU A 380 -4.38 21.38 28.85
N SER A 381 -4.09 21.05 27.59
CA SER A 381 -2.72 20.82 27.13
C SER A 381 -2.55 21.14 25.65
N GLY A 382 -1.38 21.62 25.26
CA GLY A 382 -1.03 21.90 23.88
C GLY A 382 0.46 21.96 23.61
N SER A 383 0.87 21.60 22.40
CA SER A 383 2.25 21.67 21.92
C SER A 383 2.30 21.97 20.42
N VAL A 384 3.28 22.76 20.00
CA VAL A 384 3.47 23.11 18.58
C VAL A 384 4.95 23.09 18.21
N ILE A 385 5.23 22.57 17.01
CA ILE A 385 6.52 22.68 16.35
C ILE A 385 6.36 23.36 14.98
N VAL A 386 7.44 23.99 14.51
CA VAL A 386 7.62 24.21 13.07
C VAL A 386 8.07 22.88 12.47
N MET A 387 7.49 22.53 11.33
CA MET A 387 7.86 21.32 10.62
C MET A 387 9.34 21.35 10.26
N PRO A 388 10.12 20.32 10.63
CA PRO A 388 11.55 20.31 10.36
C PRO A 388 11.83 20.15 8.85
N LYS A 389 12.97 20.69 8.41
CA LYS A 389 13.45 20.57 7.03
C LYS A 389 14.12 19.21 6.83
N GLY A 390 13.34 18.19 6.47
CA GLY A 390 13.83 16.84 6.23
C GLY A 390 12.71 15.79 6.26
N ASP A 391 13.05 14.52 6.01
CA ASP A 391 12.10 13.42 6.16
C ASP A 391 11.65 13.34 7.63
N PRO A 392 10.33 13.44 7.94
CA PRO A 392 9.81 13.36 9.30
C PRO A 392 10.24 12.10 10.07
N HIS A 393 10.51 10.98 9.38
CA HIS A 393 10.91 9.73 10.01
C HIS A 393 12.31 9.81 10.66
N PHE A 394 13.20 10.68 10.19
CA PHE A 394 14.55 10.84 10.77
C PHE A 394 14.53 11.52 12.15
N TYR A 395 13.43 12.17 12.51
CA TYR A 395 13.27 12.84 13.79
C TYR A 395 12.68 11.96 14.88
N THR A 396 12.36 10.69 14.58
CA THR A 396 11.69 9.76 15.51
C THR A 396 12.47 9.59 16.83
N TYR A 397 13.82 9.51 16.77
CA TYR A 397 14.67 9.34 17.95
C TYR A 397 15.26 10.64 18.51
N SER A 398 15.07 11.76 17.82
CA SER A 398 15.51 13.09 18.25
C SER A 398 14.48 14.14 17.81
N PRO A 399 13.28 14.13 18.41
CA PRO A 399 12.19 14.96 17.92
C PRO A 399 12.42 16.44 18.23
N PRO A 400 12.01 17.35 17.33
CA PRO A 400 12.13 18.78 17.55
C PRO A 400 11.45 19.18 18.86
N LYS A 401 12.10 20.03 19.65
CA LYS A 401 11.45 20.61 20.84
C LYS A 401 10.27 21.47 20.41
N SER A 402 9.21 21.44 21.21
CA SER A 402 8.06 22.33 21.02
C SER A 402 8.54 23.78 21.08
N ILE A 403 8.15 24.60 20.10
CA ILE A 403 8.48 26.04 20.08
C ILE A 403 7.69 26.74 21.18
N TYR A 404 6.44 26.30 21.37
CA TYR A 404 5.62 26.69 22.49
C TYR A 404 4.77 25.49 22.93
N SER A 405 4.47 25.45 24.22
CA SER A 405 3.63 24.43 24.83
C SER A 405 2.92 24.97 26.06
N VAL A 406 1.80 24.32 26.40
CA VAL A 406 1.05 24.48 27.64
C VAL A 406 0.84 23.07 28.18
N ASP A 407 1.44 22.76 29.33
CA ASP A 407 1.32 21.46 30.03
C ASP A 407 1.41 20.24 29.09
N GLU A 408 2.41 20.21 28.20
CA GLU A 408 2.48 19.21 27.11
C GLU A 408 2.71 17.75 27.56
N THR A 409 2.98 17.55 28.86
CA THR A 409 3.12 16.25 29.51
C THR A 409 1.88 15.82 30.29
N GLU A 410 0.83 16.65 30.32
CA GLU A 410 -0.43 16.34 30.99
C GLU A 410 -1.11 15.15 30.32
N LYS A 411 -1.55 14.18 31.14
CA LYS A 411 -2.09 12.90 30.67
C LYS A 411 -3.59 13.00 30.48
N ILE A 412 -4.01 13.01 29.22
CA ILE A 412 -5.42 13.19 28.82
C ILE A 412 -5.83 12.02 27.93
N PRO A 413 -7.09 11.55 28.00
CA PRO A 413 -7.57 10.55 27.06
C PRO A 413 -7.44 11.00 25.60
N PRO A 414 -6.76 10.24 24.71
CA PRO A 414 -6.44 10.67 23.34
C PRO A 414 -7.65 10.70 22.41
N ALA A 415 -8.76 10.06 22.79
CA ALA A 415 -9.95 9.92 21.96
C ALA A 415 -9.60 9.35 20.56
N SER A 416 -10.34 9.72 19.52
CA SER A 416 -10.10 9.22 18.15
C SER A 416 -8.74 9.58 17.53
N VAL A 417 -7.89 10.38 18.18
CA VAL A 417 -6.51 10.58 17.73
C VAL A 417 -5.73 9.26 17.77
N THR A 418 -6.13 8.30 18.63
CA THR A 418 -5.65 6.90 18.65
C THR A 418 -5.65 6.22 17.28
N LYS A 419 -6.57 6.61 16.39
CA LYS A 419 -6.67 6.03 15.04
C LYS A 419 -5.47 6.37 14.13
N LEU A 420 -4.66 7.38 14.48
CA LEU A 420 -3.40 7.60 13.78
C LEU A 420 -2.42 6.45 14.02
N ILE A 421 -2.29 5.94 15.24
CA ILE A 421 -1.44 4.77 15.53
C ILE A 421 -1.98 3.53 14.81
N ASN A 422 -3.31 3.35 14.85
CA ASN A 422 -3.98 2.27 14.12
C ASN A 422 -3.62 2.31 12.62
N ALA A 423 -3.75 3.48 12.00
CA ALA A 423 -3.38 3.71 10.60
C ALA A 423 -1.92 3.37 10.29
N LEU A 424 -0.98 3.79 11.15
CA LEU A 424 0.44 3.50 10.96
C LEU A 424 0.72 1.98 11.00
N VAL A 425 0.16 1.26 11.98
CA VAL A 425 0.34 -0.20 12.05
C VAL A 425 -0.26 -0.90 10.83
N VAL A 426 -1.40 -0.42 10.31
CA VAL A 426 -1.96 -0.94 9.06
C VAL A 426 -1.00 -0.69 7.89
N LEU A 427 -0.46 0.52 7.74
CA LEU A 427 0.48 0.84 6.65
C LEU A 427 1.81 0.09 6.74
N ASP A 428 2.24 -0.27 7.95
CA ASP A 428 3.44 -1.08 8.16
C ASP A 428 3.23 -2.55 7.74
N ASN A 429 1.97 -3.02 7.62
CA ASN A 429 1.63 -4.42 7.32
C ASN A 429 0.82 -4.62 6.03
N ILE A 430 0.24 -3.55 5.48
CA ILE A 430 -0.61 -3.56 4.29
C ILE A 430 -0.04 -2.59 3.28
N HIS A 431 0.59 -3.15 2.26
CA HIS A 431 1.15 -2.35 1.18
C HIS A 431 0.09 -2.08 0.09
N ASN A 432 -0.85 -3.01 -0.15
CA ASN A 432 -1.89 -2.88 -1.18
C ASN A 432 -3.14 -2.21 -0.63
N LEU A 433 -3.23 -0.89 -0.72
CA LEU A 433 -4.44 -0.21 -0.26
C LEU A 433 -5.67 -0.48 -1.16
N HIS A 434 -5.50 -1.03 -2.37
CA HIS A 434 -6.65 -1.42 -3.20
C HIS A 434 -7.14 -2.85 -2.93
N GLU A 435 -6.42 -3.63 -2.11
CA GLU A 435 -6.93 -4.90 -1.59
C GLU A 435 -8.23 -4.65 -0.81
N THR A 436 -9.19 -5.55 -0.98
CA THR A 436 -10.49 -5.46 -0.31
C THR A 436 -10.63 -6.48 0.80
N PHE A 437 -11.34 -6.11 1.86
CA PHE A 437 -11.75 -7.02 2.93
C PHE A 437 -13.25 -6.91 3.19
N GLU A 438 -13.81 -7.97 3.73
CA GLU A 438 -15.21 -8.04 4.14
C GLU A 438 -15.37 -7.57 5.59
N ILE A 439 -16.36 -6.72 5.83
CA ILE A 439 -16.83 -6.32 7.16
C ILE A 439 -17.61 -7.48 7.77
N LYS A 440 -17.24 -7.87 8.99
CA LYS A 440 -17.94 -8.89 9.79
C LYS A 440 -18.77 -8.24 10.88
N GLN A 441 -19.73 -8.98 11.43
CA GLN A 441 -20.48 -8.53 12.60
C GLN A 441 -19.58 -8.10 13.78
N PHE A 442 -18.43 -8.77 13.96
CA PHE A 442 -17.41 -8.41 14.96
C PHE A 442 -16.85 -6.98 14.82
N ASP A 443 -16.85 -6.43 13.60
CA ASP A 443 -16.29 -5.11 13.33
C ASP A 443 -17.26 -3.99 13.65
N ILE A 444 -18.56 -4.28 13.66
CA ILE A 444 -19.61 -3.28 13.71
C ILE A 444 -19.59 -2.57 15.05
N MET A 445 -19.24 -1.28 15.01
CA MET A 445 -19.11 -0.40 16.16
C MET A 445 -20.01 0.83 15.97
N GLY A 446 -20.63 1.29 17.05
CA GLY A 446 -21.35 2.57 17.05
C GLY A 446 -20.41 3.79 17.04
N GLY A 447 -21.00 4.99 17.06
CA GLY A 447 -20.28 6.26 17.09
C GLY A 447 -20.09 6.87 15.70
N SER A 448 -18.93 7.48 15.45
CA SER A 448 -18.64 8.19 14.21
C SER A 448 -18.37 7.24 13.04
N GLY A 449 -18.56 7.75 11.81
CA GLY A 449 -18.35 7.04 10.56
C GLY A 449 -19.64 6.75 9.78
N PRO A 450 -19.52 6.30 8.52
CA PRO A 450 -20.68 5.85 7.77
C PRO A 450 -21.21 4.53 8.35
N LYS A 451 -22.50 4.27 8.11
CA LYS A 451 -23.11 3.00 8.49
C LYS A 451 -22.63 1.88 7.56
N LEU A 452 -21.96 0.90 8.15
CA LEU A 452 -21.49 -0.32 7.49
C LEU A 452 -22.27 -1.52 8.02
N TYR A 453 -22.36 -2.57 7.21
CA TYR A 453 -23.08 -3.80 7.52
C TYR A 453 -22.17 -5.00 7.33
N GLU A 454 -22.47 -6.09 8.04
CA GLU A 454 -21.84 -7.38 7.77
C GLU A 454 -22.04 -7.78 6.29
N GLY A 455 -20.97 -8.28 5.67
CA GLY A 455 -20.94 -8.64 4.25
C GLY A 455 -20.65 -7.47 3.30
N ASP A 456 -20.47 -6.25 3.81
CA ASP A 456 -19.90 -5.14 3.03
C ASP A 456 -18.45 -5.45 2.68
N VAL A 457 -18.07 -5.26 1.42
CA VAL A 457 -16.68 -5.43 0.96
C VAL A 457 -16.12 -4.07 0.55
N ILE A 458 -15.02 -3.66 1.17
CA ILE A 458 -14.41 -2.34 1.00
C ILE A 458 -12.90 -2.46 0.81
N SER A 459 -12.31 -1.56 0.02
CA SER A 459 -10.85 -1.47 -0.12
C SER A 459 -10.21 -0.84 1.13
N PHE A 460 -8.96 -1.19 1.44
CA PHE A 460 -8.19 -0.49 2.48
C PHE A 460 -8.13 1.02 2.22
N TRP A 461 -8.04 1.44 0.96
CA TRP A 461 -7.98 2.83 0.53
C TRP A 461 -9.24 3.59 0.93
N ASP A 462 -10.42 3.07 0.60
CA ASP A 462 -11.69 3.68 0.98
C ASP A 462 -11.90 3.62 2.50
N ALA A 463 -11.52 2.51 3.13
CA ALA A 463 -11.53 2.36 4.57
C ALA A 463 -10.65 3.40 5.27
N PHE A 464 -9.46 3.71 4.74
CA PHE A 464 -8.61 4.77 5.27
C PHE A 464 -9.27 6.16 5.18
N HIS A 465 -10.00 6.46 4.11
CA HIS A 465 -10.78 7.69 4.02
C HIS A 465 -11.85 7.73 5.11
N PHE A 466 -12.54 6.62 5.35
CA PHE A 466 -13.53 6.52 6.42
C PHE A 466 -12.89 6.64 7.82
N LEU A 467 -11.69 6.10 8.02
CA LEU A 467 -10.93 6.20 9.27
C LEU A 467 -10.50 7.65 9.57
N PHE A 468 -10.11 8.41 8.56
CA PHE A 468 -9.57 9.76 8.74
C PHE A 468 -10.62 10.87 8.64
N LEU A 469 -11.51 10.81 7.65
CA LEU A 469 -12.46 11.88 7.37
C LEU A 469 -13.59 11.91 8.42
N PRO A 470 -14.54 10.95 8.46
CA PRO A 470 -15.58 10.90 9.48
C PRO A 470 -15.17 10.12 10.74
N SER A 471 -13.91 9.68 10.86
CA SER A 471 -13.38 9.01 12.06
C SER A 471 -14.04 7.67 12.41
N ALA A 472 -14.31 6.82 11.41
CA ALA A 472 -15.09 5.60 11.53
C ALA A 472 -14.53 4.58 12.55
N ASN A 473 -15.31 4.24 13.58
CA ASN A 473 -14.92 3.25 14.59
C ASN A 473 -14.93 1.82 14.06
N THR A 474 -15.93 1.49 13.23
CA THR A 474 -16.06 0.18 12.59
C THR A 474 -14.83 -0.15 11.75
N ILE A 475 -14.28 0.82 11.03
CA ILE A 475 -13.05 0.61 10.25
C ILE A 475 -11.85 0.36 11.15
N ALA A 476 -11.68 1.14 12.23
CA ALA A 476 -10.58 0.90 13.16
C ALA A 476 -10.61 -0.55 13.70
N LYS A 477 -11.81 -1.04 14.06
CA LYS A 477 -12.04 -2.41 14.53
C LYS A 477 -11.77 -3.45 13.44
N ALA A 478 -12.28 -3.23 12.23
CA ALA A 478 -12.03 -4.11 11.08
C ALA A 478 -10.54 -4.21 10.74
N PHE A 479 -9.81 -3.08 10.74
CA PHE A 479 -8.37 -3.06 10.56
C PHE A 479 -7.65 -3.91 11.62
N SER A 480 -8.04 -3.80 12.89
CA SER A 480 -7.43 -4.60 13.94
C SER A 480 -7.61 -6.11 13.73
N ARG A 481 -8.79 -6.53 13.25
CA ARG A 481 -9.05 -7.93 12.93
C ARG A 481 -8.25 -8.38 11.72
N VAL A 482 -8.41 -7.68 10.59
CA VAL A 482 -7.84 -8.10 9.30
C VAL A 482 -6.32 -8.09 9.34
N VAL A 483 -5.72 -7.02 9.86
CA VAL A 483 -4.27 -6.90 9.97
C VAL A 483 -3.72 -7.80 11.06
N GLY A 484 -4.42 -7.93 12.20
CA GLY A 484 -4.03 -8.88 13.25
C GLY A 484 -3.91 -10.31 12.73
N HIS A 485 -4.85 -10.76 11.90
CA HIS A 485 -4.73 -12.03 11.19
C HIS A 485 -3.48 -12.06 10.31
N LYS A 486 -3.29 -11.08 9.41
CA LYS A 486 -2.13 -11.01 8.51
C LYS A 486 -0.78 -11.02 9.25
N ILE A 487 -0.67 -10.39 10.42
CA ILE A 487 0.55 -10.42 11.24
C ILE A 487 0.88 -11.84 11.71
N VAL A 488 -0.12 -12.57 12.19
CA VAL A 488 0.06 -13.98 12.58
C VAL A 488 0.40 -14.85 11.38
N GLN A 489 -0.20 -14.58 10.23
CA GLN A 489 0.11 -15.29 8.99
C GLN A 489 1.57 -15.08 8.57
N ALA A 490 2.11 -13.87 8.76
CA ALA A 490 3.48 -13.54 8.41
C ALA A 490 4.52 -14.06 9.42
N ARG A 491 4.19 -14.12 10.73
CA ARG A 491 5.14 -14.47 11.81
C ARG A 491 5.02 -15.90 12.35
N GLY A 492 3.96 -16.65 12.01
CA GLY A 492 3.67 -17.97 12.57
C GLY A 492 3.25 -17.93 14.05
N ASP A 493 3.26 -19.08 14.74
CA ASP A 493 2.78 -19.22 16.14
C ASP A 493 3.63 -18.45 17.18
N THR A 494 4.78 -17.88 16.78
CA THR A 494 5.66 -17.07 17.66
C THR A 494 4.99 -15.79 18.14
N ALA A 495 4.06 -15.22 17.37
CA ALA A 495 3.28 -14.05 17.78
C ALA A 495 2.35 -14.33 18.98
N TYR A 496 1.98 -15.59 19.21
CA TYR A 496 1.10 -15.99 20.32
C TYR A 496 1.88 -16.19 21.63
N GLN A 497 3.12 -16.65 21.55
CA GLN A 497 3.98 -16.87 22.73
C GLN A 497 4.33 -15.55 23.43
N GLU A 498 4.50 -14.46 22.68
CA GLU A 498 4.72 -13.11 23.24
C GLU A 498 3.53 -12.56 24.04
N ILE A 499 2.32 -13.08 23.82
CA ILE A 499 1.09 -12.66 24.51
C ILE A 499 0.83 -13.48 25.77
N GLY A 500 1.30 -14.73 25.82
CA GLY A 500 1.08 -15.66 26.93
C GLY A 500 2.06 -15.51 28.10
N GLU A 501 3.18 -14.78 27.93
CA GLU A 501 4.23 -14.63 28.96
C GLU A 501 4.18 -13.33 29.77
N LYS A 502 3.05 -12.60 29.79
CA LYS A 502 2.91 -11.38 30.63
C LYS A 502 1.74 -11.42 31.59
#